data_AF-A0A1Y3BPS6-F1
#
_entry.id   AF-A0A1Y3BPS6-F1
#
_cell.length_a   1.000
_cell.length_b   1.000
_cell.length_c   1.000
_cell.angle_alpha   90.00
_cell.angle_beta   90.00
_cell.angle_gamma   90.00
#
_symmetry.space_group_name_H-M   'P 1'
#
loop_
_entity.id
_entity.type
_entity.pdbx_description
1 polymer ?
#
loop_
_entity_poly.entity_id
_entity_poly.type
_entity_poly.pdbx_seq_one_letter_code
_entity_poly.pdbx_strand_id
1 'polypeptide(L)' 'MTTTTNESAIKCDWNFWWTYDGISGPEFWGILNPDWFLCNKGHRQSPIDIKPGLLLYDPNLKSIFINKNK' A
#
# COMPACT_ATOMS: atom_id res chain seq x y z
N MET A 1 0.59 -34.78 -36.63
CA MET A 1 0.05 -34.84 -35.25
C MET A 1 0.39 -33.51 -34.59
N THR A 2 -0.58 -32.64 -34.45
CA THR A 2 -0.46 -31.32 -33.81
C THR A 2 -0.44 -31.50 -32.29
N THR A 3 0.72 -31.41 -31.66
CA THR A 3 0.83 -31.33 -30.21
C THR A 3 0.60 -29.88 -29.79
N THR A 4 -0.64 -29.58 -29.41
CA THR A 4 -1.04 -28.32 -28.79
C THR A 4 -0.36 -28.23 -27.42
N THR A 5 0.66 -27.38 -27.29
CA THR A 5 1.26 -27.03 -26.00
C THR A 5 0.25 -26.15 -25.25
N ASN A 6 -0.52 -26.75 -24.35
CA ASN A 6 -1.32 -26.03 -23.35
C ASN A 6 -0.36 -25.41 -22.33
N GLU A 7 0.29 -24.31 -22.70
CA GLU A 7 0.97 -23.42 -21.79
C GLU A 7 -0.08 -22.56 -21.09
N SER A 8 -0.73 -23.12 -20.06
CA SER A 8 -1.33 -22.27 -19.04
C SER A 8 -0.17 -21.61 -18.28
N ALA A 9 0.32 -20.50 -18.81
CA ALA A 9 1.31 -19.66 -18.16
C ALA A 9 0.88 -19.46 -16.70
N ILE A 10 1.74 -19.85 -15.75
CA ILE A 10 1.50 -19.62 -14.33
C ILE A 10 1.38 -18.12 -14.15
N LYS A 11 0.15 -17.64 -13.98
CA LYS A 11 -0.12 -16.23 -13.74
C LYS A 11 0.32 -15.92 -12.31
N CYS A 12 1.45 -15.26 -12.16
CA CYS A 12 1.80 -14.60 -10.90
C CYS A 12 0.70 -13.57 -10.58
N ASP A 13 -0.01 -13.75 -9.47
CA ASP A 13 -0.99 -12.79 -8.98
C ASP A 13 -0.42 -12.03 -7.79
N TRP A 14 0.05 -10.80 -8.04
CA TRP A 14 0.62 -9.90 -7.05
C TRP A 14 -0.27 -9.64 -5.83
N ASN A 15 -1.59 -9.88 -5.93
CA ASN A 15 -2.53 -9.73 -4.82
C ASN A 15 -2.18 -10.59 -3.59
N PHE A 16 -1.40 -11.67 -3.76
CA PHE A 16 -1.02 -12.57 -2.67
C PHE A 16 0.46 -12.44 -2.24
N TRP A 17 1.22 -11.53 -2.85
CA TRP A 17 2.67 -11.42 -2.64
C TRP A 17 3.10 -10.40 -1.60
N TRP A 18 2.15 -9.71 -0.96
CA TRP A 18 2.40 -8.83 0.17
C TRP A 18 2.00 -9.51 1.47
N THR A 19 2.74 -9.22 2.53
CA THR A 19 2.43 -9.61 3.91
C THR A 19 3.00 -8.54 4.84
N TYR A 20 2.72 -8.66 6.14
CA TYR A 20 3.33 -7.84 7.17
C TYR A 20 4.65 -8.43 7.70
N ASP A 21 4.99 -9.67 7.32
CA ASP A 21 6.12 -10.42 7.87
C ASP A 21 7.10 -10.91 6.79
N GLY A 22 8.36 -11.14 7.19
CA GLY A 22 9.36 -11.79 6.33
C GLY A 22 9.75 -11.00 5.07
N ILE A 23 10.15 -11.72 4.02
CA ILE A 23 10.71 -11.13 2.79
C ILE A 23 9.69 -10.36 1.94
N SER A 24 8.40 -10.60 2.17
CA SER A 24 7.28 -9.89 1.54
C SER A 24 6.65 -8.85 2.47
N GLY A 25 7.36 -8.49 3.55
CA GLY A 25 6.99 -7.49 4.54
C GLY A 25 7.09 -6.03 4.05
N PRO A 26 6.60 -5.07 4.84
CA PRO A 26 6.49 -3.66 4.47
C PRO A 26 7.84 -2.99 4.12
N GLU A 27 8.91 -3.43 4.78
CA GLU A 27 10.30 -3.03 4.51
C GLU A 27 10.68 -3.22 3.03
N PHE A 28 10.06 -4.18 2.33
CA PHE A 28 10.42 -4.60 0.98
C PHE A 28 9.36 -4.32 -0.09
N TRP A 29 8.14 -3.88 0.25
CA TRP A 29 7.05 -3.70 -0.72
C TRP A 29 7.45 -2.87 -1.94
N GLY A 30 8.16 -1.75 -1.74
CA GLY A 30 8.60 -0.88 -2.83
C GLY A 30 9.76 -1.42 -3.67
N ILE A 31 10.35 -2.57 -3.30
CA ILE A 31 11.41 -3.25 -4.04
C ILE A 31 10.84 -4.46 -4.80
N LEU A 32 9.87 -5.16 -4.20
CA LEU A 32 9.30 -6.41 -4.73
C LEU A 32 8.51 -6.23 -6.03
N ASN A 33 7.76 -5.13 -6.13
CA ASN A 33 6.97 -4.79 -7.30
C ASN A 33 7.30 -3.35 -7.73
N PRO A 34 7.76 -3.13 -8.98
CA PRO A 34 8.00 -1.78 -9.49
C PRO A 34 6.82 -0.83 -9.36
N ASP A 35 5.59 -1.33 -9.44
CA ASP A 35 4.37 -0.51 -9.29
C ASP A 35 4.16 0.00 -7.86
N TRP A 36 4.84 -0.58 -6.87
CA TRP A 36 4.75 -0.24 -5.45
C TRP A 36 5.90 0.65 -4.97
N PHE A 37 6.72 1.19 -5.88
CA PHE A 37 7.96 1.92 -5.53
C PHE A 37 7.78 3.06 -4.51
N LEU A 38 6.58 3.67 -4.45
CA LEU A 38 6.24 4.72 -3.49
C LEU A 38 6.31 4.27 -2.03
N CYS A 39 6.13 2.97 -1.74
CA CYS A 39 6.31 2.44 -0.39
C CYS A 39 7.74 2.61 0.13
N ASN A 40 8.75 2.68 -0.76
CA ASN A 40 10.15 2.92 -0.40
C ASN A 40 10.61 4.35 -0.70
N LYS A 41 10.15 4.96 -1.81
CA LYS A 41 10.63 6.27 -2.29
C LYS A 41 9.70 7.43 -1.97
N GLY A 42 8.49 7.18 -1.51
CA GLY A 42 7.53 8.22 -1.16
C GLY A 42 7.96 8.96 0.12
N HIS A 43 7.95 10.29 0.10
CA HIS A 43 8.30 11.12 1.27
C HIS A 43 7.09 11.48 2.15
N ARG A 44 5.88 11.07 1.73
CA ARG A 44 4.61 11.37 2.41
C ARG A 44 3.81 10.08 2.59
N GLN A 45 4.41 9.11 3.29
CA GLN A 45 3.80 7.82 3.59
C GLN A 45 3.16 7.84 4.98
N SER A 46 2.20 6.94 5.18
CA SER A 46 1.53 6.69 6.46
C SER A 46 1.86 5.27 6.95
N PRO A 47 1.78 4.98 8.27
CA PRO A 47 1.47 5.90 9.36
C PRO A 47 2.62 6.86 9.70
N ILE A 48 2.29 7.94 10.41
CA ILE A 48 3.27 8.83 11.05
C ILE A 48 3.01 8.89 12.55
N ASP A 49 4.04 9.22 13.32
CA ASP A 49 3.89 9.54 14.74
C ASP A 49 3.27 10.93 14.93
N ILE A 50 2.14 11.01 15.62
CA ILE A 50 1.44 12.27 15.90
C ILE A 50 1.93 12.80 17.25
N LYS A 51 2.80 13.81 17.21
CA LYS A 51 3.37 14.44 18.41
C LYS A 51 2.51 15.66 18.81
N PRO A 52 1.73 15.62 19.91
CA PRO A 52 0.79 16.69 20.26
C PRO A 52 1.44 18.08 20.40
N GLY A 53 2.68 18.14 20.91
CA GLY A 53 3.42 19.39 21.06
C GLY A 53 3.90 20.04 19.75
N LEU A 54 3.79 19.35 18.62
CA LEU A 54 4.12 19.87 17.29
C LEU A 54 2.87 20.20 16.45
N LEU A 55 1.67 19.95 16.99
CA LEU A 55 0.43 20.18 16.26
C LEU A 55 0.15 21.68 16.16
N LEU A 56 -0.18 22.12 14.95
CA LEU A 56 -0.68 23.46 14.70
C LEU A 56 -2.20 23.44 14.80
N TYR A 57 -2.76 24.28 15.66
CA TYR A 57 -4.19 24.54 15.69
C TYR A 57 -4.57 25.41 14.49
N ASP A 58 -5.50 24.93 13.67
CA ASP A 58 -6.08 25.70 12.58
C ASP A 58 -7.50 26.17 12.96
N PRO A 59 -7.72 27.47 13.23
CA PRO A 59 -9.04 28.00 13.59
C PRO A 59 -10.06 27.95 12.44
N ASN A 60 -9.60 27.75 11.19
CA ASN A 60 -10.48 27.65 10.02
C ASN A 60 -10.90 26.20 9.72
N LEU A 61 -10.30 25.22 10.39
CA LEU A 61 -10.62 23.81 10.19
C LEU A 61 -12.01 23.51 10.79
N LYS A 62 -12.96 23.17 9.92
CA LYS A 62 -14.35 22.92 10.31
C LYS A 62 -14.50 21.54 10.95
N SER A 63 -15.46 21.42 11.86
CA SER A 63 -15.88 20.12 12.38
C SER A 63 -16.30 19.19 11.24
N ILE A 64 -15.89 17.93 11.31
CA ILE A 64 -16.33 16.91 10.37
C ILE A 64 -17.79 16.51 10.70
N PHE A 65 -18.65 16.51 9.68
CA PHE A 65 -20.02 15.99 9.79
C PHE A 65 -20.07 14.63 9.13
N ILE A 66 -20.27 13.58 9.93
CA ILE A 66 -20.35 12.21 9.42
C ILE A 66 -21.81 11.81 9.30
N ASN A 67 -22.31 11.71 8.07
CA ASN A 67 -23.61 11.08 7.82
C ASN A 67 -23.41 9.56 7.80
N LYS A 68 -24.05 8.86 8.75
CA LYS A 68 -23.96 7.40 8.89
C LYS A 68 -24.98 6.64 8.05
N ASN A 69 -25.78 7.32 7.23
CA ASN A 69 -26.77 6.67 6.38
C ASN A 69 -26.09 6.08 5.15
N LYS A 70 -25.68 4.81 5.28
CA LYS A 70 -25.40 3.89 4.19
C LYS A 70 -25.68 2.47 4.66
#